data_AF-A0AAU3R1R5-F1
#
_entry.id   AF-A0AAU3R1R5-F1
#
_cell.length_a   1.000
_cell.length_b   1.000
_cell.length_c   1.000
_cell.angle_alpha   90.00
_cell.angle_beta   90.00
_cell.angle_gamma   90.00
#
_symmetry.space_group_name_H-M   'P 1'
#
loop_
_entity.id
_entity.type
_entity.pdbx_description
1 polymer ?
#
loop_
_entity_poly.entity_id
_entity_poly.type
_entity_poly.pdbx_seq_one_letter_code
_entity_poly.pdbx_strand_id
1 'polypeptide(L)'
;MPTARADLSLFASALAARLPGQWTSEYQQHPTYPDQFATIERLWDRGHVEYIVSQYVLGHEAVLHGPDGQHLYVTDRPLRPGQFVVAPLGPDIEPHHFVGVEEPNGIAVPNDPVRAAAHIARRLLPRYEAARDAVRRSRVDQPEPPHRKAPPQVDRTLTLTWY
;
A
#
# COMPACT_ATOMS: atom_id res chain seq x y z
N MET A 1 -27.38 -7.96 -16.15
CA MET A 1 -26.47 -7.18 -17.01
C MET A 1 -25.28 -6.79 -16.16
N PRO A 2 -24.04 -7.23 -16.46
CA PRO A 2 -22.89 -6.72 -15.75
C PRO A 2 -22.71 -5.25 -16.14
N THR A 3 -22.95 -4.36 -15.18
CA THR A 3 -22.68 -2.92 -15.33
C THR A 3 -21.25 -2.77 -15.83
N ALA A 4 -21.04 -2.13 -16.98
CA ALA A 4 -19.71 -1.93 -17.54
C ALA A 4 -18.83 -1.29 -16.46
N ARG A 5 -17.87 -2.06 -15.96
CA ARG A 5 -16.91 -1.60 -14.95
C ARG A 5 -16.18 -0.40 -15.55
N ALA A 6 -16.05 0.68 -14.80
CA ALA A 6 -15.26 1.82 -15.27
C ALA A 6 -13.84 1.33 -15.53
N ASP A 7 -13.27 1.71 -16.68
CA ASP A 7 -11.96 1.23 -17.08
C ASP A 7 -10.89 1.79 -16.13
N LEU A 8 -10.38 0.91 -15.26
CA LEU A 8 -9.39 1.23 -14.24
C LEU A 8 -8.10 1.79 -14.87
N SER A 9 -7.69 1.31 -16.03
CA SER A 9 -6.46 1.75 -16.70
C SER A 9 -6.56 3.19 -17.18
N LEU A 10 -7.70 3.53 -17.81
CA LEU A 10 -8.02 4.89 -18.25
C LEU A 10 -8.19 5.83 -17.06
N PHE A 11 -8.89 5.36 -16.01
CA PHE A 11 -9.05 6.13 -14.78
C PHE A 11 -7.70 6.44 -14.12
N ALA A 12 -6.83 5.44 -13.94
CA ALA A 12 -5.52 5.59 -13.32
C ALA A 12 -4.62 6.55 -14.12
N SER A 13 -4.60 6.43 -15.45
CA SER A 13 -3.85 7.34 -16.33
C SER A 13 -4.36 8.77 -16.22
N ALA A 14 -5.70 8.96 -16.23
CA ALA A 14 -6.31 10.27 -16.08
C ALA A 14 -6.09 10.88 -14.68
N LEU A 15 -6.02 10.03 -13.65
CA LEU A 15 -5.75 10.41 -12.28
C LEU A 15 -4.30 10.88 -12.11
N ALA A 16 -3.34 10.13 -12.64
CA ALA A 16 -1.91 10.49 -12.63
C ALA A 16 -1.68 11.88 -13.24
N ALA A 17 -2.28 12.16 -14.39
CA ALA A 17 -2.15 13.45 -15.07
C ALA A 17 -2.71 14.66 -14.28
N ARG A 18 -3.46 14.43 -13.19
CA ARG A 18 -4.15 15.47 -12.40
C ARG A 18 -3.63 15.60 -10.98
N LEU A 19 -2.84 14.64 -10.51
CA LEU A 19 -2.21 14.73 -9.19
C LEU A 19 -1.11 15.79 -9.19
N PRO A 20 -0.85 16.45 -8.06
CA PRO A 20 0.18 17.47 -7.97
C PRO A 20 1.56 16.85 -8.18
N GLY A 21 2.36 17.46 -9.08
CA GLY A 21 3.67 16.94 -9.48
C GLY A 21 3.60 16.05 -10.73
N GLN A 22 4.67 15.30 -10.99
CA GLN A 22 4.74 14.37 -12.12
C GLN A 22 4.41 12.98 -11.63
N TRP A 23 3.21 12.52 -11.94
CA TRP A 23 2.77 11.16 -11.64
C TRP A 23 2.65 10.33 -12.91
N THR A 24 3.02 9.07 -12.82
CA THR A 24 2.78 8.06 -13.86
C THR A 24 1.88 6.95 -13.30
N SER A 25 1.28 6.16 -14.17
CA SER A 25 0.45 5.03 -13.80
C SER A 25 0.94 3.76 -14.48
N GLU A 26 1.03 2.69 -13.72
CA GLU A 26 1.23 1.33 -14.20
C GLU A 26 -0.04 0.52 -13.93
N TYR A 27 -0.59 -0.13 -14.95
CA TYR A 27 -1.77 -0.96 -14.84
C TYR A 27 -1.39 -2.43 -14.98
N GLN A 28 -1.91 -3.27 -14.10
CA GLN A 28 -1.63 -4.70 -14.08
C GLN A 28 -2.92 -5.50 -13.98
N GLN A 29 -3.00 -6.59 -14.73
CA GLN A 29 -4.05 -7.60 -14.59
C GLN A 29 -3.49 -8.80 -13.88
N HIS A 30 -4.27 -9.34 -12.95
CA HIS A 30 -3.90 -10.48 -12.13
C HIS A 30 -4.71 -11.69 -12.59
N PRO A 31 -4.12 -12.58 -13.41
CA PRO A 31 -4.80 -13.81 -13.82
C PRO A 31 -5.02 -14.73 -12.61
N THR A 32 -4.20 -14.60 -11.55
CA THR A 32 -4.33 -15.40 -10.33
C THR A 32 -4.18 -14.57 -9.06
N TYR A 33 -4.78 -15.03 -7.96
CA TYR A 33 -4.70 -14.37 -6.64
C TYR A 33 -3.26 -14.24 -6.08
N PRO A 34 -2.33 -15.20 -6.30
CA PRO A 34 -0.90 -15.02 -6.02
C PRO A 34 -0.29 -13.72 -6.56
N ASP A 35 -0.71 -13.28 -7.75
CA ASP A 35 -0.08 -12.15 -8.45
C ASP A 35 -0.36 -10.80 -7.77
N GLN A 36 -1.51 -10.65 -7.11
CA GLN A 36 -1.87 -9.43 -6.37
C GLN A 36 -1.19 -9.31 -5.00
N PHE A 37 -0.70 -10.41 -4.42
CA PHE A 37 -0.19 -10.40 -3.04
C PHE A 37 1.03 -9.50 -2.85
N ALA A 38 1.96 -9.50 -3.81
CA ALA A 38 3.19 -8.72 -3.71
C ALA A 38 2.90 -7.21 -3.56
N THR A 39 1.87 -6.69 -4.24
CA THR A 39 1.46 -5.29 -4.09
C THR A 39 0.67 -5.08 -2.80
N ILE A 40 -0.21 -6.02 -2.43
CA ILE A 40 -1.04 -5.94 -1.22
C ILE A 40 -0.18 -5.92 0.04
N GLU A 41 0.88 -6.74 0.12
CA GLU A 41 1.80 -6.75 1.27
C GLU A 41 2.52 -5.42 1.49
N ARG A 42 2.60 -4.60 0.44
CA ARG A 42 3.19 -3.25 0.51
C ARG A 42 2.17 -2.19 0.90
N LEU A 43 0.89 -2.52 1.11
CA LEU A 43 -0.09 -1.53 1.54
C LEU A 43 0.30 -0.95 2.90
N TRP A 44 0.32 0.37 2.98
CA TRP A 44 0.51 1.11 4.23
C TRP A 44 -0.83 1.58 4.83
N ASP A 45 -1.92 1.05 4.29
CA ASP A 45 -3.25 1.12 4.89
C ASP A 45 -3.47 -0.16 5.68
N ARG A 46 -3.84 -0.08 6.97
CA ARG A 46 -4.45 -1.23 7.69
C ARG A 46 -5.92 -1.03 8.02
N GLY A 47 -6.56 -0.21 7.19
CA GLY A 47 -7.95 0.18 7.31
C GLY A 47 -8.80 -0.44 6.22
N HIS A 48 -9.50 0.44 5.49
CA HIS A 48 -10.59 0.02 4.61
C HIS A 48 -10.13 -0.72 3.35
N VAL A 49 -8.95 -0.36 2.82
CA VAL A 49 -8.44 -0.92 1.57
C VAL A 49 -7.77 -2.26 1.83
N GLU A 50 -7.01 -2.41 2.91
CA GLU A 50 -6.49 -3.72 3.36
C GLU A 50 -7.62 -4.73 3.54
N TYR A 51 -8.70 -4.33 4.22
CA TYR A 51 -9.87 -5.18 4.36
C TYR A 51 -10.43 -5.60 3.00
N ILE A 52 -10.62 -4.66 2.06
CA ILE A 52 -11.16 -4.95 0.73
C ILE A 52 -10.29 -5.97 -0.02
N VAL A 53 -8.98 -5.76 -0.08
CA VAL A 53 -8.07 -6.63 -0.85
C VAL A 53 -7.91 -8.02 -0.20
N SER A 54 -8.13 -8.14 1.12
CA SER A 54 -8.12 -9.43 1.83
C SER A 54 -9.40 -10.25 1.61
N GLN A 55 -10.54 -9.60 1.32
CA GLN A 55 -11.84 -10.27 1.21
C GLN A 55 -12.23 -10.58 -0.23
N TYR A 56 -11.68 -9.85 -1.20
CA TYR A 56 -12.07 -9.96 -2.59
C TYR A 56 -10.86 -10.22 -3.48
N VAL A 57 -11.02 -11.14 -4.45
CA VAL A 57 -10.06 -11.31 -5.54
C VAL A 57 -10.25 -10.16 -6.52
N LEU A 58 -9.27 -9.28 -6.59
CA LEU A 58 -9.30 -8.10 -7.43
C LEU A 58 -8.41 -8.40 -8.64
N GLY A 59 -9.02 -8.87 -9.73
CA GLY A 59 -8.30 -9.36 -10.91
C GLY A 59 -7.51 -8.31 -11.70
N HIS A 60 -7.40 -7.08 -11.19
CA HIS A 60 -6.59 -6.01 -11.75
C HIS A 60 -6.41 -4.86 -10.74
N GLU A 61 -5.33 -4.11 -10.93
CA GLU A 61 -4.98 -2.94 -10.15
C GLU A 61 -4.22 -1.93 -11.00
N ALA A 62 -4.03 -0.74 -10.45
CA ALA A 62 -3.06 0.21 -10.97
C ALA A 62 -2.21 0.77 -9.82
N VAL A 63 -0.93 0.99 -10.08
CA VAL A 63 -0.01 1.67 -9.17
C VAL A 63 0.33 3.03 -9.78
N LEU A 64 0.14 4.10 -9.02
CA LEU A 64 0.59 5.43 -9.39
C LEU A 64 1.95 5.70 -8.77
N HIS A 65 2.90 6.15 -9.57
CA HIS A 65 4.24 6.52 -9.12
C HIS A 65 4.34 8.04 -9.08
N GLY A 66 4.64 8.57 -7.89
CA GLY A 66 4.81 10.00 -7.67
C GLY A 66 6.26 10.46 -7.79
N PRO A 67 6.47 11.79 -7.84
CA PRO A 67 7.76 12.39 -8.20
C PRO A 67 8.87 12.16 -7.16
N ASP A 68 8.51 11.95 -5.88
CA ASP A 68 9.46 11.77 -4.78
C ASP A 68 9.45 10.31 -4.28
N GLY A 69 9.16 9.36 -5.16
CA GLY A 69 9.07 7.93 -4.81
C GLY A 69 7.83 7.57 -4.01
N GLN A 70 6.79 8.42 -4.02
CA GLN A 70 5.45 8.07 -3.55
C GLN A 70 4.88 6.95 -4.42
N HIS A 71 4.11 6.05 -3.82
CA HIS A 71 3.37 5.04 -4.56
C HIS A 71 1.94 4.96 -4.04
N LEU A 72 0.96 5.01 -4.95
CA LEU A 72 -0.46 4.86 -4.61
C LEU A 72 -1.05 3.65 -5.33
N TYR A 73 -1.60 2.73 -4.57
CA TYR A 73 -2.40 1.62 -5.04
C TYR A 73 -3.80 2.07 -5.40
N VAL A 74 -4.32 1.64 -6.55
CA VAL A 74 -5.68 1.93 -7.02
C VAL A 74 -6.33 0.64 -7.52
N THR A 75 -7.55 0.37 -7.05
CA THR A 75 -8.37 -0.75 -7.55
C THR A 75 -9.85 -0.41 -7.43
N ASP A 76 -10.71 -1.23 -8.01
CA ASP A 76 -12.16 -1.07 -7.87
C ASP A 76 -12.62 -1.24 -6.43
N ARG A 77 -13.72 -0.57 -6.11
CA ARG A 77 -14.45 -0.83 -4.88
C ARG A 77 -15.50 -1.93 -5.09
N PRO A 78 -15.37 -3.09 -4.43
CA PRO A 78 -16.40 -4.13 -4.49
C PRO A 78 -17.76 -3.58 -4.05
N LEU A 79 -18.82 -4.06 -4.70
CA LEU A 79 -20.22 -3.71 -4.41
C LEU A 79 -20.60 -2.23 -4.62
N ARG A 80 -19.69 -1.39 -5.12
CA ARG A 80 -19.93 0.04 -5.43
C ARG A 80 -19.43 0.36 -6.84
N PRO A 81 -20.14 -0.06 -7.90
CA PRO A 81 -19.73 0.23 -9.27
C PRO A 81 -19.61 1.75 -9.48
N GLY A 82 -18.52 2.17 -10.13
CA GLY A 82 -18.21 3.59 -10.35
C GLY A 82 -17.50 4.27 -9.17
N GLN A 83 -16.98 3.50 -8.22
CA GLN A 83 -16.03 3.98 -7.21
C GLN A 83 -14.77 3.13 -7.23
N PHE A 84 -13.67 3.80 -6.92
CA PHE A 84 -12.36 3.17 -6.74
C PHE A 84 -11.92 3.35 -5.30
N VAL A 85 -10.99 2.52 -4.86
CA VAL A 85 -10.26 2.71 -3.61
C VAL A 85 -8.81 3.03 -3.93
N VAL A 86 -8.24 3.93 -3.13
CA VAL A 86 -6.86 4.38 -3.26
C VAL A 86 -6.19 4.26 -1.90
N ALA A 87 -5.04 3.60 -1.86
CA ALA A 87 -4.24 3.48 -0.64
C ALA A 87 -2.77 3.77 -0.93
N PRO A 88 -2.03 4.31 0.05
CA PRO A 88 -0.60 4.50 -0.09
C PRO A 88 0.13 3.16 0.07
N LEU A 89 1.16 2.96 -0.74
CA LEU A 89 2.11 1.88 -0.55
C LEU A 89 3.26 2.34 0.36
N GLY A 90 3.73 1.44 1.20
CA GLY A 90 4.87 1.63 2.08
C GLY A 90 6.17 1.83 1.28
N PRO A 91 7.10 2.65 1.78
CA PRO A 91 8.46 2.67 1.26
C PRO A 91 9.10 1.29 1.48
N ASP A 92 10.01 0.91 0.59
CA ASP A 92 10.71 -0.37 0.63
C ASP A 92 11.79 -0.38 1.74
N ILE A 93 11.35 -0.62 2.98
CA ILE A 93 12.14 -0.51 4.21
C ILE A 93 11.73 -1.59 5.21
N GLU A 94 12.58 -1.90 6.19
CA GLU A 94 12.25 -2.92 7.17
C GLU A 94 11.02 -2.55 8.04
N PRO A 95 10.16 -3.54 8.40
CA PRO A 95 8.92 -3.33 9.16
C PRO A 95 9.08 -2.58 10.49
N HIS A 96 10.25 -2.68 11.14
CA HIS A 96 10.49 -2.05 12.44
C HIS A 96 10.53 -0.52 12.38
N HIS A 97 10.78 0.08 11.21
CA HIS A 97 10.76 1.53 11.03
C HIS A 97 9.35 2.14 11.00
N PHE A 98 8.31 1.31 10.90
CA PHE A 98 6.91 1.74 10.93
C PHE A 98 6.31 1.78 12.34
N VAL A 99 7.03 1.29 13.36
CA VAL A 99 6.53 1.23 14.73
C VAL A 99 6.26 2.64 15.25
N GLY A 100 5.03 2.89 15.69
CA GLY A 100 4.60 4.19 16.24
C GLY A 100 4.25 5.26 15.20
N VAL A 101 4.29 4.93 13.90
CA VAL A 101 3.87 5.84 12.83
C VAL A 101 2.36 5.73 12.61
N GLU A 102 1.67 6.87 12.62
CA GLU A 102 0.25 6.92 12.28
C GLU A 102 0.06 6.54 10.81
N GLU A 103 -0.80 5.55 10.56
CA GLU A 103 -1.04 5.06 9.21
C GLU A 103 -1.87 6.07 8.40
N PRO A 104 -1.44 6.40 7.17
CA PRO A 104 -2.07 7.45 6.37
C PRO A 104 -3.51 7.13 5.93
N ASN A 105 -3.93 5.86 6.03
CA ASN A 105 -5.24 5.30 5.69
C ASN A 105 -5.71 5.56 4.25
N GLY A 106 -6.15 4.52 3.56
CA GLY A 106 -6.73 4.62 2.23
C GLY A 106 -8.08 5.34 2.19
N ILE A 107 -8.48 5.80 1.01
CA ILE A 107 -9.76 6.48 0.77
C ILE A 107 -10.52 5.87 -0.40
N ALA A 108 -11.85 5.93 -0.36
CA ALA A 108 -12.68 5.70 -1.53
C ALA A 108 -12.84 6.99 -2.34
N VAL A 109 -12.78 6.89 -3.67
CA VAL A 109 -12.90 8.00 -4.61
C VAL A 109 -13.97 7.70 -5.68
N PRO A 110 -14.65 8.73 -6.22
CA PRO A 110 -15.54 8.55 -7.36
C PRO A 110 -14.74 8.20 -8.63
N ASN A 111 -15.41 7.65 -9.64
CA ASN A 111 -14.84 7.40 -10.96
C ASN A 111 -14.56 8.65 -11.82
N ASP A 112 -14.84 9.85 -11.31
CA ASP A 112 -14.47 11.13 -11.93
C ASP A 112 -13.00 11.45 -11.55
N PRO A 113 -12.04 11.41 -12.50
CA PRO A 113 -10.62 11.62 -12.21
C PRO A 113 -10.32 13.01 -11.63
N VAL A 114 -11.09 14.03 -11.97
CA VAL A 114 -10.88 15.40 -11.45
C VAL A 114 -11.26 15.44 -9.98
N ARG A 115 -12.43 14.90 -9.62
CA ARG A 115 -12.87 14.82 -8.22
C ARG A 115 -11.99 13.88 -7.41
N ALA A 116 -11.61 12.74 -7.98
CA ALA A 116 -10.71 11.79 -7.33
C ALA A 116 -9.34 12.43 -7.02
N ALA A 117 -8.72 13.11 -8.00
CA ALA A 117 -7.45 13.81 -7.80
C ALA A 117 -7.55 14.85 -6.69
N ALA A 118 -8.63 15.65 -6.68
CA ALA A 118 -8.85 16.64 -5.62
C ALA A 118 -9.02 16.00 -4.24
N HIS A 119 -9.70 14.86 -4.14
CA HIS A 119 -9.84 14.11 -2.88
C HIS A 119 -8.49 13.57 -2.39
N ILE A 120 -7.71 12.97 -3.29
CA ILE A 120 -6.38 12.43 -2.98
C ILE A 120 -5.44 13.55 -2.52
N ALA A 121 -5.35 14.63 -3.29
CA ALA A 121 -4.46 15.74 -2.98
C ALA A 121 -4.80 16.44 -1.65
N ARG A 122 -6.08 16.52 -1.28
CA ARG A 122 -6.51 17.22 -0.06
C ARG A 122 -6.50 16.35 1.18
N ARG A 123 -6.72 15.03 1.05
CA ARG A 123 -6.97 14.14 2.19
C ARG A 123 -5.95 13.04 2.36
N LEU A 124 -5.42 12.51 1.26
CA LEU A 124 -4.52 11.36 1.29
C LEU A 124 -3.05 11.79 1.27
N LEU A 125 -2.66 12.65 0.32
CA LEU A 125 -1.24 13.05 0.17
C LEU A 125 -0.67 13.71 1.44
N PRO A 126 -1.34 14.64 2.13
CA PRO A 126 -0.77 15.27 3.32
C PRO A 126 -0.49 14.27 4.45
N ARG A 127 -1.37 13.25 4.61
CA ARG A 127 -1.19 12.20 5.62
C ARG A 127 -0.07 11.25 5.21
N TYR A 128 -0.01 10.91 3.94
CA TYR A 128 1.02 10.04 3.40
C TYR A 128 2.41 10.68 3.54
N GLU A 129 2.54 11.97 3.21
CA GLU A 129 3.77 12.75 3.41
C GLU A 129 4.17 12.78 4.89
N ALA A 130 3.23 13.10 5.79
CA ALA A 130 3.50 13.09 7.23
C ALA A 130 3.98 11.72 7.75
N ALA A 131 3.38 10.62 7.28
CA ALA A 131 3.79 9.27 7.64
C ALA A 131 5.19 8.92 7.10
N ARG A 132 5.49 9.30 5.85
CA ARG A 132 6.84 9.14 5.26
C ARG A 132 7.90 9.92 6.03
N ASP A 133 7.59 11.13 6.45
CA ASP A 133 8.49 11.96 7.25
C ASP A 133 8.67 11.44 8.68
N ALA A 134 7.64 10.84 9.27
CA ALA A 134 7.75 10.15 10.55
C ALA A 134 8.68 8.93 10.43
N VAL A 135 8.50 8.09 9.41
CA VAL A 135 9.39 6.96 9.12
C VAL A 135 10.83 7.40 8.90
N ARG A 136 11.04 8.48 8.13
CA ARG A 136 12.37 9.03 7.87
C ARG A 136 13.04 9.48 9.16
N ARG A 137 12.30 10.08 10.10
CA ARG A 137 12.81 10.47 11.42
C ARG A 137 13.11 9.25 12.29
N SER A 138 12.22 8.26 12.34
CA SER A 138 12.46 7.01 13.07
C SER A 138 13.74 6.29 12.62
N ARG A 139 14.11 6.37 11.34
CA ARG A 139 15.37 5.83 10.82
C ARG A 139 16.61 6.53 11.38
N VAL A 140 16.51 7.84 11.66
CA VAL A 140 17.61 8.61 12.26
C VAL A 140 17.71 8.31 13.76
N ASP A 141 16.56 8.19 14.44
CA ASP A 141 16.50 8.03 15.90
C ASP A 141 16.69 6.56 16.36
N GLN A 142 16.37 5.59 15.50
CA GLN A 142 16.55 4.15 15.73
C GLN A 142 17.35 3.54 14.57
N PRO A 143 18.69 3.65 14.59
CA PRO A 143 19.51 2.87 13.69
C PRO A 143 19.24 1.38 13.90
N GLU A 144 19.37 0.59 12.82
CA GLU A 144 19.09 -0.84 12.78
C GLU A 144 19.58 -1.53 14.06
N PRO A 145 18.70 -2.26 14.80
CA PRO A 145 19.12 -2.93 16.02
C PRO A 145 20.32 -3.82 15.69
N PRO A 146 21.39 -3.83 16.51
CA PRO A 146 22.56 -4.63 16.21
C PRO A 146 22.10 -6.07 15.97
N HIS A 147 22.36 -6.60 14.77
CA HIS A 147 22.00 -7.96 14.42
C HIS A 147 22.49 -8.88 15.53
N ARG A 148 21.57 -9.41 16.33
CA ARG A 148 21.91 -10.45 17.28
C ARG A 148 22.33 -11.63 16.43
N LYS A 149 23.64 -11.93 16.38
CA LYS A 149 24.14 -13.15 15.74
C LYS A 149 23.27 -14.30 16.22
N ALA A 150 22.78 -15.11 15.28
CA ALA A 150 21.97 -16.27 15.60
C ALA A 150 22.63 -17.06 16.75
N PRO A 151 21.86 -17.53 17.75
CA PRO A 151 22.42 -18.35 18.81
C PRO A 151 23.27 -19.47 18.18
N PRO A 152 24.48 -19.75 18.68
CA PRO A 152 25.24 -20.89 18.18
C PRO A 152 24.34 -22.12 18.26
N GLN A 153 24.25 -22.84 17.15
CA GLN A 153 23.44 -24.06 17.05
C GLN A 153 23.91 -25.02 18.15
N VAL A 154 23.06 -25.25 19.15
CA VAL A 154 23.42 -26.02 20.33
C VAL A 154 23.45 -27.49 19.90
N ASP A 155 24.64 -28.00 19.61
CA ASP A 155 24.86 -29.35 19.05
C ASP A 155 24.62 -30.49 20.06
N ARG A 156 24.23 -30.16 21.31
CA ARG A 156 23.96 -31.13 22.37
C ARG A 156 22.74 -30.74 23.20
N THR A 157 21.65 -31.48 22.99
CA THR A 157 20.54 -31.54 23.94
C THR A 157 20.91 -32.53 25.04
N LEU A 158 21.23 -32.04 26.24
CA LEU A 158 21.39 -32.88 27.43
C LEU A 158 20.03 -33.08 28.08
N THR A 159 19.48 -34.30 28.00
CA THR A 159 18.27 -34.69 28.72
C THR A 159 18.64 -35.12 30.13
N LEU A 160 18.27 -34.33 31.14
CA LEU A 160 18.38 -34.70 32.55
C LEU A 160 17.15 -35.51 32.96
N THR A 161 17.31 -36.83 33.11
CA THR A 161 16.34 -37.70 33.77
C THR A 161 16.65 -37.73 35.26
N TRP A 162 15.71 -37.25 36.08
CA TRP A 162 15.76 -37.36 37.54
C TRP A 162 15.16 -38.72 37.97
N TYR A 163 15.83 -39.41 38.90
CA TYR A 163 15.35 -40.62 39.58
C TYR A 163 14.78 -40.28 40.95
#